data_AF-A0A6J3L2P9-F1
#
_entry.id   AF-A0A6J3L2P9-F1
#
_cell.length_a   1.000
_cell.length_b   1.000
_cell.length_c   1.000
_cell.angle_alpha   90.00
_cell.angle_beta   90.00
_cell.angle_gamma   90.00
#
_symmetry.space_group_name_H-M   'P 1'
#
loop_
_entity.id
_entity.type
_entity.pdbx_description
1 polymer ?
#
loop_
_entity_poly.entity_id
_entity_poly.type
_entity_poly.pdbx_seq_one_letter_code
_entity_poly.pdbx_strand_id
1 'polypeptide(L)'
;MYEPVVLKKKQPQTLAGTPAGKAFIITTLIKILIPTAFFYVLGESVQNRKKLIVELEEGYRNRKKTLYDEFKETQEFWNEPVYSNIVSHVLTKEAQKLLNIDNLKSSLEGDKANN
;
A
#
# COMPACT_ATOMS: atom_id res chain seq x y z
N MET A 1 92.37 3.51 -0.83
CA MET A 1 91.32 4.39 -1.36
C MET A 1 89.98 3.82 -0.92
N TYR A 2 89.20 4.58 -0.15
CA TYR A 2 87.84 4.20 0.22
C TYR A 2 86.87 4.87 -0.74
N GLU A 3 86.09 4.10 -1.49
CA GLU A 3 84.97 4.62 -2.26
C GLU A 3 83.83 5.00 -1.31
N PRO A 4 83.24 6.20 -1.43
CA PRO A 4 82.09 6.55 -0.62
C PRO A 4 80.86 5.81 -1.14
N VAL A 5 80.28 4.96 -0.30
CA VAL A 5 78.96 4.38 -0.55
C VAL A 5 77.91 5.48 -0.39
N VAL A 6 77.43 6.02 -1.50
CA VAL A 6 76.36 7.01 -1.50
C VAL A 6 75.03 6.32 -1.19
N LEU A 7 74.57 6.42 0.05
CA LEU A 7 73.25 5.94 0.47
C LEU A 7 72.15 6.78 -0.20
N LYS A 8 71.46 6.22 -1.21
CA LYS A 8 70.28 6.84 -1.81
C LYS A 8 69.14 6.91 -0.78
N LYS A 9 68.66 8.12 -0.50
CA LYS A 9 67.55 8.39 0.43
C LYS A 9 66.29 7.65 -0.07
N LYS A 10 65.72 6.74 0.73
CA LYS A 10 64.44 6.08 0.41
C LYS A 10 63.35 7.14 0.25
N GLN A 11 62.76 7.24 -0.95
CA GLN A 11 61.57 8.06 -1.16
C GLN A 11 60.42 7.47 -0.34
N PRO A 12 59.63 8.32 0.36
CA PRO A 12 58.42 7.85 1.01
C PRO A 12 57.46 7.35 -0.07
N GLN A 13 57.23 6.03 -0.10
CA GLN A 13 56.20 5.46 -0.96
C GLN A 13 54.84 5.91 -0.41
N THR A 14 54.14 6.75 -1.16
CA THR A 14 52.78 7.14 -0.82
C THR A 14 51.90 5.90 -0.79
N LEU A 15 51.01 5.78 0.21
CA LEU A 15 50.11 4.63 0.36
C LEU A 15 49.31 4.34 -0.93
N ALA A 16 48.97 5.39 -1.69
CA ALA A 16 48.29 5.32 -2.98
C ALA A 16 49.11 4.69 -4.14
N GLY A 17 50.44 4.58 -4.00
CA GLY A 17 51.33 3.98 -4.99
C GLY A 17 51.41 2.46 -4.89
N THR A 18 51.02 1.88 -3.75
CA THR A 18 51.10 0.43 -3.52
C THR A 18 49.88 -0.30 -4.14
N PRO A 19 50.05 -1.52 -4.70
CA PRO A 19 48.93 -2.31 -5.22
C PRO A 19 47.81 -2.53 -4.19
N ALA A 20 48.17 -2.72 -2.92
CA ALA A 20 47.22 -2.86 -1.82
C ALA A 20 46.42 -1.57 -1.55
N GLY A 21 47.09 -0.40 -1.55
CA GLY A 21 46.42 0.90 -1.38
C GLY A 21 45.46 1.22 -2.53
N LYS A 22 45.81 0.87 -3.77
CA LYS A 22 44.92 1.02 -4.92
C LYS A 22 43.67 0.14 -4.80
N ALA A 23 43.84 -1.13 -4.40
CA ALA A 23 42.71 -2.04 -4.17
C ALA A 23 41.80 -1.54 -3.04
N PHE A 24 42.36 -1.00 -1.97
CA PHE A 24 41.59 -0.40 -0.87
C PHE A 24 40.75 0.81 -1.33
N ILE A 25 41.33 1.72 -2.12
CA ILE A 25 40.61 2.89 -2.64
C ILE A 25 39.48 2.46 -3.57
N ILE A 26 39.75 1.54 -4.50
CA ILE A 26 38.76 1.03 -5.46
C ILE A 26 37.59 0.37 -4.73
N THR A 27 37.89 -0.54 -3.79
CA THR A 27 36.84 -1.24 -3.04
C THR A 27 36.01 -0.29 -2.17
N THR A 28 36.64 0.72 -1.58
CA THR A 28 35.93 1.76 -0.80
C THR A 28 35.02 2.60 -1.69
N LEU A 29 35.49 3.00 -2.86
CA LEU A 29 34.66 3.74 -3.83
C LEU A 29 33.48 2.91 -4.33
N ILE A 30 33.70 1.63 -4.67
CA ILE A 30 32.64 0.73 -5.12
C ILE A 30 31.56 0.56 -4.03
N LYS A 31 31.96 0.41 -2.77
CA LYS A 31 31.03 0.29 -1.63
C LYS A 31 30.14 1.51 -1.45
N ILE A 32 30.58 2.70 -1.86
CA ILE A 32 29.79 3.93 -1.81
C ILE A 32 28.95 4.07 -3.09
N LEU A 33 29.57 3.83 -4.24
CA LEU A 33 28.96 4.10 -5.55
C LEU A 33 27.76 3.17 -5.81
N ILE A 34 27.87 1.88 -5.47
CA ILE A 34 26.80 0.90 -5.72
C ILE A 34 25.52 1.25 -4.96
N PRO A 35 25.54 1.45 -3.62
CA PRO A 35 24.33 1.84 -2.90
C PRO A 35 23.76 3.17 -3.40
N THR A 36 24.62 4.16 -3.69
CA THR A 36 24.16 5.48 -4.12
C THR A 36 23.43 5.40 -5.46
N ALA A 37 23.97 4.67 -6.44
CA ALA A 37 23.32 4.44 -7.72
C ALA A 37 22.02 3.63 -7.57
N PHE A 38 22.02 2.61 -6.70
CA PHE A 38 20.83 1.80 -6.42
C PHE A 38 19.71 2.64 -5.79
N PHE A 39 20.03 3.46 -4.78
CA PHE A 39 19.06 4.36 -4.13
C PHE A 39 18.57 5.46 -5.07
N TYR A 40 19.40 5.93 -6.00
CA TYR A 40 18.98 6.89 -7.02
C TYR A 40 17.92 6.29 -7.95
N VAL A 41 18.17 5.09 -8.49
CA VAL A 41 17.21 4.38 -9.36
C VAL A 41 15.92 4.03 -8.62
N LEU A 42 16.02 3.57 -7.36
CA LEU A 42 14.87 3.35 -6.51
C LEU A 42 14.08 4.65 -6.26
N GLY A 43 14.78 5.75 -6.01
CA GLY A 43 14.19 7.06 -5.81
C GLY A 43 13.34 7.51 -7.00
N GLU A 44 13.90 7.42 -8.22
CA GLU A 44 13.15 7.73 -9.45
C GLU A 44 11.95 6.80 -9.64
N SER A 45 12.12 5.49 -9.43
CA SER A 45 11.02 4.52 -9.56
C SER A 45 9.89 4.80 -8.57
N VAL A 46 10.23 5.12 -7.31
CA VAL A 46 9.25 5.44 -6.27
C VAL A 46 8.55 6.76 -6.57
N GLN A 47 9.27 7.79 -7.02
CA GLN A 47 8.65 9.07 -7.43
C GLN A 47 7.69 8.88 -8.59
N ASN A 48 8.08 8.14 -9.62
CA ASN A 48 7.23 7.85 -10.77
C ASN A 48 5.96 7.08 -10.36
N ARG A 49 6.10 6.07 -9.48
CA ARG A 49 4.94 5.35 -8.94
C ARG A 49 4.02 6.26 -8.13
N LYS A 50 4.56 7.14 -7.28
CA LYS A 50 3.76 8.10 -6.52
C LYS A 50 2.98 9.03 -7.44
N LYS A 51 3.62 9.54 -8.49
CA LYS A 51 2.95 10.39 -9.49
C LYS A 51 1.80 9.64 -10.17
N LEU A 52 2.02 8.39 -10.57
CA LEU A 52 1.00 7.56 -11.22
C LEU A 52 -0.18 7.26 -10.28
N ILE A 53 0.08 7.01 -8.99
CA ILE A 53 -0.98 6.84 -7.98
C ILE A 53 -1.82 8.13 -7.86
N VAL A 54 -1.18 9.29 -7.78
CA VAL A 54 -1.88 10.58 -7.67
C VAL A 54 -2.72 10.84 -8.93
N GLU A 55 -2.19 10.60 -10.13
CA GLU A 55 -2.93 10.75 -11.38
C GLU A 55 -4.15 9.81 -11.44
N LEU A 56 -4.01 8.57 -10.96
CA LEU A 56 -5.13 7.62 -10.87
C LEU A 56 -6.17 8.07 -9.84
N GLU A 57 -5.75 8.57 -8.67
CA GLU A 57 -6.65 9.07 -7.63
C GLU A 57 -7.40 10.34 -8.09
N GLU A 58 -6.72 11.27 -8.76
CA GLU A 58 -7.35 12.47 -9.32
C GLU A 58 -8.38 12.10 -10.41
N GLY A 59 -8.06 11.13 -11.26
CA GLY A 59 -9.01 10.58 -12.24
C GLY A 59 -10.23 9.92 -11.59
N TYR A 60 -10.06 9.32 -10.42
CA TYR A 60 -11.15 8.70 -9.67
C TYR A 60 -12.00 9.72 -8.89
N ARG A 61 -11.40 10.79 -8.36
CA ARG A 61 -12.11 11.82 -7.58
C ARG A 61 -13.11 12.64 -8.39
N ASN A 62 -12.86 12.83 -9.68
CA ASN A 62 -13.73 13.63 -10.56
C ASN A 62 -14.77 12.80 -11.33
N ARG A 63 -14.95 11.52 -10.98
CA ARG A 63 -15.99 10.69 -11.61
C ARG A 63 -17.37 11.08 -11.09
N LYS A 64 -18.37 11.10 -11.96
CA LYS A 64 -19.78 11.22 -11.53
C LYS A 64 -20.11 10.06 -10.58
N LYS A 65 -20.74 10.35 -9.45
CA LYS A 65 -21.24 9.32 -8.53
C LYS A 65 -22.10 8.34 -9.32
N THR A 66 -21.76 7.06 -9.21
CA THR A 66 -22.55 5.99 -9.80
C THR A 66 -23.62 5.55 -8.82
N LEU A 67 -24.70 4.91 -9.31
CA LEU A 67 -25.72 4.31 -8.44
C LEU A 67 -25.13 3.30 -7.45
N TYR A 68 -24.05 2.62 -7.84
CA TYR A 68 -23.32 1.70 -6.95
C TYR A 68 -22.60 2.44 -5.82
N ASP A 69 -22.01 3.60 -6.10
CA ASP A 69 -21.36 4.43 -5.07
C ASP A 69 -22.39 4.95 -4.05
N GLU A 70 -23.56 5.39 -4.52
CA GLU A 70 -24.66 5.84 -3.66
C GLU A 70 -25.21 4.68 -2.80
N PHE A 71 -25.39 3.49 -3.39
CA PHE A 71 -25.79 2.30 -2.65
C PHE A 71 -24.76 1.94 -1.58
N LYS A 72 -23.46 1.97 -1.91
CA LYS A 72 -22.38 1.62 -1.01
C LYS A 72 -22.25 2.62 0.15
N GLU A 73 -22.31 3.93 -0.14
CA GLU A 73 -22.35 4.98 0.90
C GLU A 73 -23.56 4.79 1.84
N THR A 74 -24.72 4.49 1.26
CA THR A 74 -25.94 4.23 2.05
C THR A 74 -25.77 2.99 2.93
N GLN A 75 -25.20 1.91 2.38
CA GLN A 75 -24.92 0.68 3.13
C GLN A 75 -23.93 0.94 4.28
N GLU A 76 -22.85 1.68 4.04
CA GLU A 76 -21.87 2.04 5.06
C GLU A 76 -22.51 2.89 6.17
N PHE A 77 -23.34 3.88 5.81
CA PHE A 77 -24.11 4.69 6.75
C PHE A 77 -25.00 3.85 7.66
N TRP A 78 -25.79 2.92 7.09
CA TRP A 78 -26.68 2.06 7.89
C TRP A 78 -25.93 1.03 8.75
N ASN A 79 -24.70 0.69 8.39
CA ASN A 79 -23.86 -0.22 9.17
C ASN A 79 -23.16 0.45 10.35
N GLU A 80 -23.25 1.78 10.50
CA GLU A 80 -22.64 2.44 11.65
C GLU A 80 -23.30 1.99 12.97
N PRO A 81 -22.52 1.80 14.05
CA PRO A 81 -23.03 1.32 15.34
C PRO A 81 -24.16 2.19 15.91
N VAL A 82 -24.17 3.49 15.58
CA VAL A 82 -25.17 4.47 16.03
C VAL A 82 -26.57 4.12 15.51
N TYR A 83 -26.66 3.58 14.30
CA TYR A 83 -27.92 3.23 13.65
C TYR A 83 -28.32 1.76 13.85
N SER A 84 -27.47 0.95 14.49
CA SER A 84 -27.70 -0.48 14.72
C SER A 84 -29.06 -0.78 15.35
N ASN A 85 -29.49 0.01 16.33
CA ASN A 85 -30.79 -0.14 17.01
C ASN A 85 -31.98 0.15 16.07
N ILE A 86 -31.84 1.15 15.19
CA ILE A 86 -32.88 1.52 14.22
C ILE A 86 -32.98 0.43 13.16
N VAL A 87 -31.84 -0.03 12.65
CA VAL A 87 -31.77 -1.13 11.67
C VAL A 87 -32.35 -2.41 12.26
N SER A 88 -31.99 -2.77 13.50
CA SER A 88 -32.57 -3.94 14.17
C SER A 88 -34.08 -3.81 14.37
N HIS A 89 -34.57 -2.62 14.70
CA HIS A 89 -36.00 -2.36 14.87
C HIS A 89 -36.76 -2.45 13.53
N VAL A 90 -36.18 -1.96 12.43
CA VAL A 90 -36.79 -2.06 11.11
C VAL A 90 -36.83 -3.52 10.66
N LEU A 91 -35.73 -4.25 10.78
CA LEU A 91 -35.64 -5.66 10.40
C LEU A 91 -36.59 -6.54 11.21
N THR A 92 -36.71 -6.33 12.52
CA THR A 92 -37.66 -7.08 13.37
C THR A 92 -39.12 -6.77 13.01
N LYS A 93 -39.44 -5.51 12.70
CA LYS A 93 -40.79 -5.11 12.26
C LYS A 93 -41.15 -5.70 10.91
N GLU A 94 -40.22 -5.77 9.96
CA GLU A 94 -40.46 -6.40 8.66
C GLU A 94 -40.58 -7.93 8.76
N ALA A 95 -39.73 -8.57 9.55
CA ALA A 95 -39.84 -10.00 9.83
C ALA A 95 -41.20 -10.37 10.45
N GLN A 96 -41.69 -9.55 11.38
CA GLN A 96 -43.03 -9.73 11.96
C GLN A 96 -44.16 -9.54 10.93
N LYS A 97 -44.03 -8.59 10.01
CA LYS A 97 -45.02 -8.41 8.93
C LYS A 97 -45.07 -9.64 8.01
N LEU A 98 -43.92 -10.20 7.64
CA LEU A 98 -43.84 -11.40 6.81
C LEU A 98 -44.47 -12.61 7.51
N LEU A 99 -44.13 -12.84 8.79
CA LEU A 99 -44.73 -13.91 9.59
C LEU A 99 -46.24 -13.78 9.73
N ASN A 100 -46.76 -12.55 9.88
CA ASN A 100 -48.20 -12.32 9.96
C ASN A 100 -48.91 -12.57 8.63
N ILE A 101 -48.26 -12.31 7.49
CA ILE A 101 -48.80 -12.60 6.16
C ILE A 101 -48.88 -14.12 5.93
N ASP A 102 -47.82 -14.85 6.29
CA ASP A 102 -47.81 -16.32 6.15
C ASP A 102 -48.87 -16.99 7.05
N ASN A 103 -49.04 -16.50 8.28
CA ASN A 103 -50.10 -16.97 9.17
C ASN A 103 -51.50 -16.69 8.59
N LEU A 104 -51.75 -15.49 8.05
CA LEU A 104 -53.03 -15.16 7.40
C LEU A 104 -53.33 -16.08 6.21
N LYS A 105 -52.30 -16.39 5.41
CA LYS A 105 -52.43 -17.28 4.26
C LYS A 105 -52.75 -18.72 4.68
N SER A 106 -52.11 -19.22 5.74
CA SER A 106 -52.39 -20.56 6.28
C SER A 106 -53.81 -20.71 6.83
N SER A 107 -54.35 -19.68 7.51
CA SER A 107 -55.75 -19.67 7.96
C SER A 107 -56.75 -19.63 6.79
N LEU A 108 -56.45 -18.88 5.74
CA LEU A 108 -57.27 -18.80 4.53
C LEU A 108 -57.30 -20.10 3.71
N GLU A 109 -56.24 -20.91 3.76
CA GLU A 109 -56.19 -22.23 3.12
C GLU A 109 -56.92 -23.30 3.95
N GLY A 110 -56.87 -23.21 5.28
CA GLY A 110 -57.63 -24.09 6.19
C GLY A 110 -59.14 -23.92 6.09
N ASP A 111 -59.63 -22.69 5.92
CA ASP A 111 -61.06 -22.41 5.75
C ASP A 111 -61.61 -22.84 4.38
N LYS A 112 -60.76 -22.92 3.34
CA LYS A 112 -61.14 -23.47 2.03
C LYS A 112 -61.17 -25.00 1.98
N ALA A 113 -60.46 -25.68 2.88
CA ALA A 113 -60.44 -27.14 2.96
C ALA A 113 -61.62 -27.72 3.77
N ASN A 114 -62.32 -26.89 4.56
CA ASN A 114 -63.44 -27.26 5.42
C ASN A 114 -64.83 -26.88 4.86
N ASN A 115 -64.92 -26.40 3.61
CA ASN A 115 -66.16 -26.12 2.86
C ASN A 115 -66.19 -26.96 1.58
#